data_AF-A0A662K973-F1
#
_entry.id   AF-A0A662K973-F1
#
_cell.length_a   1.000
_cell.length_b   1.000
_cell.length_c   1.000
_cell.angle_alpha   90.00
_cell.angle_beta   90.00
_cell.angle_gamma   90.00
#
_symmetry.space_group_name_H-M   'P 1'
#
loop_
_entity.id
_entity.type
_entity.pdbx_description
1 polymer ?
#
loop_
_entity_poly.entity_id
_entity_poly.type
_entity_poly.pdbx_seq_one_letter_code
_entity_poly.pdbx_strand_id
1 'polypeptide(L)'
;MKLFDPRPKSHLNEFFDREEELNEFIRSVNTSPLTLVLGLRRYGKTSLILTGLNSIKAKYLYIDCRMLPSGMIGVSDFTQLLAMALNRFTRRYRSLRSALFRLLEGVSGIHVGAFGIAVNLRRFQPSNLMELFESLNELDERVILVIDEAQELRRMARYRADQLLAY
;
A
#
# COMPACT_ATOMS: atom_id res chain seq x y z
N MET A 1 -8.04 -24.84 -13.91
CA MET A 1 -6.56 -24.74 -13.77
C MET A 1 -6.21 -23.45 -13.05
N LYS A 2 -5.84 -23.49 -11.76
CA LYS A 2 -5.51 -22.28 -10.97
C LYS A 2 -4.16 -21.64 -11.36
N LEU A 3 -3.23 -22.46 -11.87
CA LEU A 3 -1.91 -22.01 -12.32
C LEU A 3 -1.98 -21.04 -13.50
N PHE A 4 -2.89 -21.25 -14.45
CA PHE A 4 -3.00 -20.45 -15.67
C PHE A 4 -3.98 -19.27 -15.58
N ASP A 5 -4.39 -18.89 -14.37
CA ASP A 5 -5.12 -17.64 -14.16
C ASP A 5 -4.22 -16.42 -14.52
N PRO A 6 -4.66 -15.51 -15.40
CA PRO A 6 -3.85 -14.35 -15.81
C PRO A 6 -3.70 -13.29 -14.70
N ARG A 7 -4.47 -13.38 -13.61
CA ARG A 7 -4.36 -12.47 -12.46
C ARG A 7 -3.14 -12.80 -11.60
N PRO A 8 -2.61 -11.82 -10.85
CA PRO A 8 -1.54 -12.08 -9.89
C PRO A 8 -1.91 -13.18 -8.90
N LYS A 9 -0.95 -14.06 -8.62
CA LYS A 9 -1.11 -15.16 -7.67
C LYS A 9 -1.02 -14.64 -6.25
N SER A 10 -1.71 -15.33 -5.34
CA SER A 10 -1.74 -14.95 -3.92
C SER A 10 -1.58 -16.13 -2.97
N HIS A 11 -1.37 -17.34 -3.50
CA HIS A 11 -1.19 -18.57 -2.74
C HIS A 11 0.00 -19.36 -3.31
N LEU A 12 0.76 -20.01 -2.43
CA LEU A 12 1.96 -20.77 -2.80
C LEU A 12 1.65 -21.87 -3.82
N ASN A 13 0.53 -22.56 -3.66
CA ASN A 13 0.10 -23.63 -4.58
C ASN A 13 -0.31 -23.13 -5.99
N GLU A 14 -0.37 -21.82 -6.21
CA GLU A 14 -0.66 -21.20 -7.50
C GLU A 14 0.57 -20.48 -8.09
N PHE A 15 1.66 -20.39 -7.34
CA PHE A 15 2.88 -19.66 -7.69
C PHE A 15 3.98 -20.68 -8.03
N PHE A 16 4.19 -20.89 -9.33
CA PHE A 16 5.15 -21.87 -9.84
C PHE A 16 6.54 -21.28 -9.87
N ASP A 17 7.51 -22.09 -9.40
CA ASP A 17 8.92 -21.72 -9.34
C ASP A 17 9.11 -20.46 -8.46
N ARG A 18 10.33 -19.95 -8.31
CA ARG A 18 10.65 -18.75 -7.48
C ARG A 18 10.78 -18.97 -5.98
N GLU A 19 11.13 -20.17 -5.53
CA GLU A 19 11.38 -20.45 -4.11
C GLU A 19 12.51 -19.58 -3.56
N GLU A 20 13.56 -19.35 -4.35
CA GLU A 20 14.70 -18.49 -3.97
C GLU A 20 14.28 -17.04 -3.80
N GLU A 21 13.61 -16.43 -4.80
CA GLU A 21 13.15 -15.05 -4.71
C GLU A 21 12.09 -14.86 -3.61
N LEU A 22 11.25 -15.86 -3.38
CA LEU A 22 10.26 -15.84 -2.29
C LEU A 22 10.96 -15.83 -0.92
N ASN A 23 11.98 -16.67 -0.73
CA ASN A 23 12.76 -16.72 0.49
C ASN A 23 13.53 -15.43 0.73
N GLU A 24 14.14 -14.86 -0.32
CA GLU A 24 14.83 -13.57 -0.26
C GLU A 24 13.86 -12.43 0.07
N PHE A 25 12.70 -12.40 -0.58
CA PHE A 25 11.65 -11.42 -0.32
C PHE A 25 11.17 -11.49 1.13
N ILE A 26 10.85 -12.68 1.65
CA ILE A 26 10.40 -12.88 3.03
C ILE A 26 11.48 -12.46 4.02
N ARG A 27 12.74 -12.81 3.76
CA ARG A 27 13.88 -12.38 4.59
C ARG A 27 13.98 -10.86 4.60
N SER A 28 14.04 -10.23 3.43
CA SER A 28 14.15 -8.76 3.30
C SER A 28 13.00 -8.05 3.99
N VAL A 29 11.76 -8.49 3.78
CA VAL A 29 10.59 -7.91 4.45
C VAL A 29 10.74 -7.98 5.97
N ASN A 30 11.35 -9.01 6.55
CA ASN A 30 11.50 -9.14 8.00
C ASN A 30 12.72 -8.41 8.58
N THR A 31 13.75 -8.15 7.78
CA THR A 31 15.02 -7.58 8.26
C THR A 31 15.26 -6.14 7.82
N SER A 32 14.55 -5.66 6.81
CA SER A 32 14.81 -4.37 6.18
C SER A 32 13.56 -3.47 6.25
N PRO A 33 13.72 -2.17 6.53
CA PRO A 33 12.60 -1.22 6.52
C PRO A 33 12.07 -0.97 5.11
N LEU A 34 12.90 -1.19 4.08
CA LEU A 34 12.55 -1.04 2.67
C LEU A 34 12.99 -2.27 1.88
N THR A 35 12.05 -2.85 1.13
CA THR A 35 12.30 -3.96 0.20
C THR A 35 11.91 -3.53 -1.20
N LEU A 36 12.86 -3.55 -2.14
CA LEU A 36 12.60 -3.24 -3.54
C LEU A 36 12.43 -4.54 -4.34
N VAL A 37 11.25 -4.71 -4.95
CA VAL A 37 10.98 -5.84 -5.85
C VAL A 37 11.11 -5.37 -7.29
N LEU A 38 12.25 -5.70 -7.91
CA LEU A 38 12.60 -5.26 -9.26
C LEU A 38 12.37 -6.36 -10.31
N GLY A 39 12.24 -5.97 -11.57
CA GLY A 39 12.04 -6.88 -12.69
C GLY A 39 11.14 -6.30 -13.77
N LEU A 40 11.10 -6.93 -14.95
CA LEU A 40 10.34 -6.46 -16.09
C LEU A 40 8.82 -6.61 -15.90
N ARG A 41 8.03 -5.95 -16.75
CA ARG A 41 6.57 -6.07 -16.73
C ARG A 41 6.17 -7.52 -17.03
N ARG A 42 5.19 -8.05 -16.28
CA ARG A 42 4.71 -9.44 -16.37
C ARG A 42 5.68 -10.55 -15.91
N TYR A 43 6.74 -10.21 -15.17
CA TYR A 43 7.63 -11.20 -14.55
C TYR A 43 7.12 -11.78 -13.21
N GLY A 44 5.86 -11.50 -12.85
CA GLY A 44 5.27 -12.06 -11.63
C GLY A 44 5.59 -11.31 -10.33
N LYS A 45 6.16 -10.09 -10.38
CA LYS A 45 6.46 -9.27 -9.19
C LYS A 45 5.29 -9.13 -8.22
N THR A 46 4.11 -8.75 -8.72
CA THR A 46 2.90 -8.64 -7.89
C THR A 46 2.53 -10.00 -7.28
N SER A 47 2.67 -11.09 -8.03
CA SER A 47 2.43 -12.45 -7.53
C SER A 47 3.40 -12.82 -6.41
N LEU A 48 4.69 -12.48 -6.54
CA LEU A 48 5.72 -12.68 -5.53
C LEU A 48 5.36 -11.95 -4.24
N ILE A 49 5.04 -10.65 -4.33
CA ILE A 49 4.67 -9.82 -3.18
C ILE A 49 3.44 -10.39 -2.46
N LEU A 50 2.35 -10.63 -3.19
CA LEU A 50 1.10 -11.11 -2.60
C LEU A 50 1.25 -12.50 -2.00
N THR A 51 1.91 -13.42 -2.70
CA THR A 51 2.14 -14.78 -2.23
C THR A 51 3.06 -14.80 -1.01
N GLY A 52 4.16 -14.05 -1.04
CA GLY A 52 5.09 -13.92 0.08
C GLY A 52 4.42 -13.38 1.34
N LEU A 53 3.74 -12.23 1.25
CA LEU A 53 3.06 -11.62 2.39
C LEU A 53 1.95 -12.51 2.95
N ASN A 54 1.17 -13.17 2.09
CA ASN A 54 0.13 -14.10 2.54
C ASN A 54 0.72 -15.35 3.21
N SER A 55 1.84 -15.88 2.70
CA SER A 55 2.48 -17.08 3.26
C SER A 55 2.92 -16.90 4.70
N ILE A 56 3.41 -15.70 5.05
CA ILE A 56 3.81 -15.34 6.42
C ILE A 56 2.67 -14.67 7.21
N LYS A 57 1.45 -14.63 6.64
CA LYS A 57 0.26 -14.00 7.24
C LYS A 57 0.48 -12.53 7.63
N ALA A 58 1.34 -11.81 6.91
CA ALA A 58 1.59 -10.40 7.16
C ALA A 58 0.35 -9.57 6.85
N LYS A 59 0.08 -8.56 7.68
CA LYS A 59 -0.91 -7.53 7.37
C LYS A 59 -0.26 -6.49 6.47
N TYR A 60 -0.95 -6.08 5.43
CA TYR A 60 -0.38 -5.15 4.45
C TYR A 60 -1.41 -4.19 3.87
N LEU A 61 -1.02 -2.92 3.75
CA LEU A 61 -1.74 -1.87 3.06
C LEU A 61 -1.25 -1.82 1.61
N TYR A 62 -2.14 -2.11 0.65
CA TYR A 62 -1.78 -2.22 -0.76
C TYR A 62 -2.22 -1.00 -1.58
N ILE A 63 -1.24 -0.26 -2.08
CA ILE A 63 -1.39 0.89 -2.98
C ILE A 63 -0.99 0.44 -4.39
N ASP A 64 -1.95 0.48 -5.32
CA ASP A 64 -1.70 0.21 -6.73
C ASP A 64 -1.58 1.53 -7.48
N CYS A 65 -0.35 1.98 -7.74
CA CYS A 65 -0.13 3.28 -8.39
C CYS A 65 -0.57 3.30 -9.86
N ARG A 66 -0.90 2.16 -10.48
CA ARG A 66 -1.52 2.13 -11.82
C ARG A 66 -2.92 2.74 -11.84
N MET A 67 -3.56 2.87 -10.68
CA MET A 67 -4.87 3.50 -10.54
C MET A 67 -4.81 5.04 -10.58
N LEU A 68 -3.60 5.63 -10.54
CA LEU A 68 -3.44 7.07 -10.67
C LEU A 68 -3.89 7.54 -12.06
N PRO A 69 -4.44 8.76 -12.18
CA PRO A 69 -4.85 9.30 -13.47
C PRO A 69 -3.65 9.42 -14.40
N SER A 70 -3.87 9.49 -15.72
CA SER A 70 -2.81 9.77 -16.71
C SER A 70 -2.35 11.23 -16.67
N GLY A 71 -1.10 11.55 -17.04
CA GLY A 71 -0.53 12.90 -16.96
C GLY A 71 0.22 13.26 -15.66
N MET A 72 0.25 14.55 -15.29
CA MET A 72 0.82 14.96 -14.00
C MET A 72 -0.16 14.63 -12.87
N ILE A 73 0.36 14.22 -11.72
CA ILE A 73 -0.44 13.89 -10.54
C ILE A 73 -0.13 14.87 -9.41
N GLY A 74 -1.15 15.19 -8.61
CA GLY A 74 -1.04 16.02 -7.41
C GLY A 74 -1.15 15.19 -6.12
N VAL A 75 -0.99 15.89 -4.99
CA VAL A 75 -1.19 15.29 -3.66
C VAL A 75 -2.60 14.72 -3.53
N SER A 76 -3.61 15.43 -4.05
CA SER A 76 -5.01 14.99 -4.01
C SER A 76 -5.23 13.62 -4.64
N ASP A 77 -4.57 13.33 -5.77
CA ASP A 77 -4.71 12.05 -6.48
C ASP A 77 -4.14 10.91 -5.65
N PHE A 78 -2.94 11.13 -5.08
CA PHE A 78 -2.31 10.15 -4.20
C PHE A 78 -3.12 9.94 -2.92
N THR A 79 -3.61 11.01 -2.29
CA THR A 79 -4.42 10.92 -1.08
C THR A 79 -5.74 10.18 -1.32
N GLN A 80 -6.39 10.39 -2.47
CA GLN A 80 -7.57 9.60 -2.84
C GLN A 80 -7.22 8.11 -2.99
N LEU A 81 -6.13 7.79 -3.68
CA LEU A 81 -5.66 6.42 -3.85
C LEU A 81 -5.35 5.76 -2.49
N LEU A 82 -4.72 6.50 -1.58
CA LEU A 82 -4.44 6.06 -0.21
C LEU A 82 -5.72 5.80 0.58
N ALA A 83 -6.73 6.68 0.49
CA ALA A 83 -8.02 6.46 1.11
C ALA A 83 -8.71 5.19 0.57
N MET A 84 -8.65 4.95 -0.74
CA MET A 84 -9.15 3.71 -1.33
C MET A 84 -8.41 2.48 -0.79
N ALA A 85 -7.08 2.57 -0.65
CA ALA A 85 -6.26 1.51 -0.06
C ALA A 85 -6.62 1.24 1.41
N LEU A 86 -6.76 2.28 2.23
CA LEU A 86 -7.16 2.18 3.63
C LEU A 86 -8.56 1.56 3.80
N ASN A 87 -9.51 1.90 2.92
CA ASN A 87 -10.83 1.25 2.90
C ASN A 87 -10.75 -0.24 2.51
N ARG A 88 -9.87 -0.63 1.58
CA ARG A 88 -9.62 -2.05 1.31
C ARG A 88 -8.98 -2.74 2.50
N PHE A 89 -8.01 -2.09 3.16
CA PHE A 89 -7.32 -2.59 4.33
C PHE A 89 -8.28 -2.86 5.49
N THR A 90 -9.12 -1.90 5.85
CA THR A 90 -10.10 -2.01 6.95
C THR A 90 -11.18 -3.07 6.68
N ARG A 91 -11.56 -3.29 5.42
CA ARG A 91 -12.45 -4.40 5.02
C ARG A 91 -11.78 -5.76 5.17
N ARG A 92 -10.49 -5.86 4.81
CA ARG A 92 -9.69 -7.09 4.89
C ARG A 92 -9.33 -7.46 6.33
N TYR A 93 -8.90 -6.48 7.12
CA TYR A 93 -8.44 -6.65 8.50
C TYR A 93 -9.42 -5.98 9.46
N ARG A 94 -10.63 -6.53 9.57
CA ARG A 94 -11.72 -5.92 10.35
C ARG A 94 -11.38 -5.69 11.81
N SER A 95 -10.51 -6.50 12.40
CA SER A 95 -10.05 -6.34 13.78
C SER A 95 -9.31 -5.02 14.01
N LEU A 96 -8.66 -4.46 12.98
CA LEU A 96 -7.94 -3.19 13.06
C LEU A 96 -8.81 -1.96 12.76
N ARG A 97 -10.04 -2.17 12.27
CA ARG A 97 -10.89 -1.08 11.78
C ARG A 97 -11.13 -0.01 12.85
N SER A 98 -11.50 -0.41 14.06
CA SER A 98 -11.81 0.54 15.14
C SER A 98 -10.58 1.32 15.61
N ALA A 99 -9.40 0.66 15.67
CA ALA A 99 -8.15 1.35 16.01
C ALA A 99 -7.79 2.38 14.94
N LEU A 100 -7.76 1.97 13.66
CA LEU A 100 -7.49 2.88 12.54
C LEU A 100 -8.46 4.04 12.46
N PHE A 101 -9.75 3.79 12.70
CA PHE A 101 -10.77 4.83 12.63
C PHE A 101 -10.52 5.90 13.68
N ARG A 102 -10.18 5.51 14.92
CA ARG A 102 -9.80 6.44 15.99
C ARG A 102 -8.53 7.23 15.65
N LEU A 103 -7.50 6.57 15.12
CA LEU A 103 -6.25 7.25 14.73
C LEU A 103 -6.49 8.28 13.62
N LEU A 104 -7.31 7.94 12.63
CA LEU A 104 -7.57 8.81 11.48
C LEU A 104 -8.60 9.92 11.73
N GLU A 105 -9.38 9.85 12.82
CA GLU A 105 -10.31 10.91 13.22
C GLU A 105 -9.58 12.22 13.56
N GLY A 106 -8.34 12.14 14.04
CA GLY A 106 -7.52 13.30 14.36
C GLY A 106 -6.94 14.02 13.14
N VAL A 107 -6.88 13.34 11.99
CA VAL A 107 -6.15 13.85 10.82
C VAL A 107 -7.00 14.85 10.06
N SER A 108 -6.48 16.08 9.95
CA SER A 108 -7.18 17.16 9.26
C SER A 108 -7.51 16.81 7.80
N GLY A 109 -8.79 16.97 7.44
CA GLY A 109 -9.29 16.65 6.10
C GLY A 109 -9.68 15.19 5.89
N ILE A 110 -9.40 14.29 6.83
CA ILE A 110 -9.94 12.92 6.81
C ILE A 110 -11.31 12.90 7.50
N HIS A 111 -12.23 12.12 6.95
CA HIS A 111 -13.53 11.86 7.53
C HIS A 111 -13.68 10.35 7.68
N VAL A 112 -14.00 9.90 8.89
CA VAL A 112 -14.23 8.50 9.19
C VAL A 112 -15.70 8.32 9.56
N GLY A 113 -16.34 7.30 9.00
CA GLY A 113 -17.75 7.04 9.29
C GLY A 113 -18.21 5.64 8.89
N ALA A 114 -19.53 5.45 8.86
CA ALA A 114 -20.15 4.16 8.56
C ALA A 114 -19.70 3.58 7.20
N PHE A 115 -19.56 4.45 6.20
CA PHE A 115 -19.15 4.11 4.84
C PHE A 115 -17.63 3.95 4.66
N GLY A 116 -16.84 4.18 5.71
CA GLY A 116 -15.39 4.05 5.67
C GLY A 116 -14.65 5.37 5.84
N ILE A 117 -13.47 5.44 5.24
CA ILE A 117 -12.56 6.59 5.28
C ILE A 117 -12.77 7.40 4.00
N ALA A 118 -13.00 8.70 4.13
CA ALA A 118 -13.13 9.64 3.04
C ALA A 118 -12.16 10.81 3.24
N VAL A 119 -11.77 11.47 2.15
CA VAL A 119 -10.86 12.60 2.19
C VAL A 119 -11.57 13.81 1.61
N ASN A 120 -11.60 14.89 2.38
CA ASN A 120 -12.06 16.18 1.92
C ASN A 120 -10.89 16.92 1.26
N LEU A 121 -10.79 16.80 -0.06
CA LEU A 121 -9.72 17.40 -0.85
C LEU A 121 -9.63 18.94 -0.75
N ARG A 122 -10.71 19.63 -0.35
CA ARG A 122 -10.66 21.09 -0.15
C ARG A 122 -9.94 21.47 1.15
N ARG A 123 -9.93 20.57 2.13
CA ARG A 123 -9.30 20.77 3.44
C ARG A 123 -7.96 20.04 3.55
N PHE A 124 -7.73 19.03 2.72
CA PHE A 124 -6.53 18.22 2.77
C PHE A 124 -5.36 18.92 2.06
N GLN A 125 -4.35 19.28 2.84
CA GLN A 125 -3.10 19.88 2.42
C GLN A 125 -1.97 18.82 2.42
N PRO A 126 -0.84 19.08 1.74
CA PRO A 126 0.30 18.17 1.74
C PRO A 126 0.82 17.77 3.14
N SER A 127 0.79 18.70 4.10
CA SER A 127 1.15 18.42 5.50
C SER A 127 0.26 17.36 6.16
N ASN A 128 -1.01 17.27 5.76
CA ASN A 128 -1.93 16.26 6.31
C ASN A 128 -1.59 14.85 5.83
N LEU A 129 -0.80 14.70 4.76
CA LEU A 129 -0.29 13.40 4.36
C LEU A 129 0.76 12.89 5.35
N MET A 130 1.61 13.78 5.88
CA MET A 130 2.56 13.42 6.94
C MET A 130 1.82 13.05 8.23
N GLU A 131 0.87 13.89 8.65
CA GLU A 131 0.00 13.63 9.82
C GLU A 131 -0.74 12.28 9.71
N LEU A 132 -1.20 11.92 8.51
CA LEU A 132 -1.80 10.62 8.22
C LEU A 132 -0.80 9.49 8.47
N PHE A 133 0.42 9.56 7.91
CA PHE A 133 1.43 8.52 8.11
C PHE A 133 1.88 8.42 9.57
N GLU A 134 2.05 9.54 10.28
CA GLU A 134 2.33 9.56 11.71
C GLU A 134 1.23 8.87 12.50
N SER A 135 -0.04 9.18 12.20
CA SER A 135 -1.19 8.53 12.84
C SER A 135 -1.26 7.03 12.55
N LEU A 136 -0.84 6.59 11.36
CA LEU A 136 -0.77 5.16 11.04
C LEU A 136 0.36 4.45 11.78
N ASN A 137 1.46 5.15 12.11
CA ASN A 137 2.58 4.59 12.87
C ASN A 137 2.23 4.36 14.35
N GLU A 138 1.19 5.01 14.89
CA GLU A 138 0.66 4.76 16.23
C GLU A 138 -0.16 3.46 16.33
N LEU A 139 -0.40 2.79 15.21
CA LEU A 139 -1.07 1.50 15.22
C LEU A 139 -0.17 0.46 15.88
N ASP A 140 -0.63 -0.15 16.99
CA ASP A 140 0.05 -1.25 17.69
C ASP A 140 -0.05 -2.58 16.91
N GLU A 141 0.38 -2.54 15.65
CA GLU A 141 0.38 -3.66 14.73
C GLU A 141 1.37 -3.41 13.60
N ARG A 142 2.15 -4.44 13.24
CA ARG A 142 3.06 -4.34 12.11
C ARG A 142 2.29 -4.44 10.80
N VAL A 143 2.23 -3.35 10.04
CA VAL A 143 1.60 -3.29 8.72
C VAL A 143 2.64 -3.02 7.64
N ILE A 144 2.73 -3.90 6.65
CA ILE A 144 3.60 -3.69 5.49
C ILE A 144 2.91 -2.75 4.49
N LEU A 145 3.55 -1.63 4.16
CA LEU A 145 3.10 -0.75 3.09
C LEU A 145 3.63 -1.26 1.75
N VAL A 146 2.71 -1.67 0.87
CA VAL A 146 3.05 -2.10 -0.50
C VAL A 146 2.68 -0.98 -1.47
N ILE A 147 3.68 -0.46 -2.17
CA ILE A 147 3.52 0.53 -3.26
C ILE A 147 3.86 -0.16 -4.58
N ASP A 148 2.83 -0.70 -5.26
CA ASP A 148 3.00 -1.36 -6.55
C ASP A 148 3.08 -0.34 -7.69
N GLU A 149 4.02 -0.56 -8.61
CA GLU A 149 4.39 0.38 -9.69
C GLU A 149 4.77 1.78 -9.14
N ALA A 150 5.55 1.82 -8.05
CA ALA A 150 5.95 3.06 -7.35
C ALA A 150 6.62 4.11 -8.25
N GLN A 151 7.19 3.72 -9.40
CA GLN A 151 7.75 4.66 -10.37
C GLN A 151 6.70 5.65 -10.93
N GLU A 152 5.41 5.31 -10.89
CA GLU A 152 4.33 6.22 -11.28
C GLU A 152 4.30 7.49 -10.40
N LEU A 153 4.78 7.40 -9.15
CA LEU A 153 4.86 8.54 -8.23
C LEU A 153 5.84 9.62 -8.70
N ARG A 154 6.78 9.30 -9.61
CA ARG A 154 7.68 10.31 -10.22
C ARG A 154 6.93 11.39 -10.99
N ARG A 155 5.68 11.11 -11.40
CA ARG A 155 4.80 12.07 -12.09
C ARG A 155 4.25 13.14 -11.14
N MET A 156 4.51 13.01 -9.83
CA MET A 156 4.24 13.99 -8.78
C MET A 156 5.40 15.00 -8.64
N ALA A 157 6.00 15.41 -9.77
CA ALA A 157 7.30 16.09 -9.83
C ALA A 157 7.41 17.38 -9.01
N ARG A 158 6.29 18.04 -8.70
CA ARG A 158 6.25 19.28 -7.91
C ARG A 158 6.54 19.07 -6.41
N TYR A 159 6.37 17.85 -5.89
CA TYR A 159 6.42 17.58 -4.45
C TYR A 159 7.60 16.73 -4.00
N ARG A 160 8.56 16.39 -4.90
CA ARG A 160 9.70 15.51 -4.58
C ARG A 160 9.23 14.27 -3.81
N ALA A 161 8.54 13.36 -4.49
CA ALA A 161 7.96 12.15 -3.86
C ALA A 161 9.00 11.33 -3.05
N ASP A 162 10.28 11.47 -3.38
CA ASP A 162 11.42 10.99 -2.60
C ASP A 162 11.41 11.50 -1.14
N GLN A 163 11.02 12.74 -0.89
CA GLN A 163 10.94 13.32 0.46
C GLN A 163 9.73 12.82 1.25
N LEU A 164 8.62 12.47 0.59
CA LEU A 164 7.42 11.93 1.25
C LEU A 164 7.60 10.48 1.72
N LEU A 165 8.51 9.73 1.08
CA LEU A 165 8.80 8.33 1.39
C LEU A 165 10.09 8.14 2.21
N ALA A 166 10.79 9.22 2.55
CA ALA A 166 12.02 9.21 3.32
C ALA A 166 11.81 9.29 4.84
N TYR A 167 10.56 9.12 5.31
CA TYR A 167 10.20 9.12 6.73
C TYR A 167 9.89 7.71 7.22
#